data_AF-A0A158JR13-F1
#
_entry.id   AF-A0A158JR13-F1
#
_cell.length_a   1.000
_cell.length_b   1.000
_cell.length_c   1.000
_cell.angle_alpha   90.00
_cell.angle_beta   90.00
_cell.angle_gamma   90.00
#
_symmetry.space_group_name_H-M   'P 1'
#
loop_
_entity.id
_entity.type
_entity.pdbx_description
1 polymer ?
#
loop_
_entity_poly.entity_id
_entity_poly.type
_entity_poly.pdbx_seq_one_letter_code
_entity_poly.pdbx_strand_id
1 'polypeptide(L)'
;MVTAANVHDKHALPDLLHGDEQRVYGDSAYASQKDLIASKAPKAKDFTNERVRNRSGEIDEVKRSKNRNKSKIRARVEHVFAVVKRLWGFGKVRYRGLTKNATRAFAVLALANIYMSRSRLMAQVRP
;
A
#
# COMPACT_ATOMS: atom_id res chain seq x y z
N MET A 1 -6.25 6.78 5.51
CA MET A 1 -5.92 7.94 6.36
C MET A 1 -5.10 8.98 5.58
N VAL A 2 -5.12 10.25 5.99
CA VAL A 2 -4.20 11.30 5.51
C VAL A 2 -3.57 11.97 6.73
N THR A 3 -2.25 12.10 6.74
CA THR A 3 -1.48 12.67 7.85
C THR A 3 -0.80 13.97 7.46
N ALA A 4 -0.33 14.71 8.46
CA ALA A 4 0.61 15.80 8.23
C ALA A 4 1.98 15.23 7.80
N ALA A 5 2.74 16.02 7.05
CA ALA A 5 4.01 15.60 6.44
C ALA A 5 5.12 15.27 7.45
N ASN A 6 5.00 15.73 8.69
CA ASN A 6 5.94 15.44 9.78
C ASN A 6 5.67 14.08 10.46
N VAL A 7 4.53 13.44 10.18
CA VAL A 7 4.20 12.13 10.76
C VAL A 7 4.84 11.05 9.90
N HIS A 8 5.69 10.22 10.51
CA HIS A 8 6.32 9.11 9.82
C HIS A 8 5.30 7.99 9.52
N ASP A 9 5.36 7.42 8.32
CA ASP A 9 4.46 6.37 7.84
C ASP A 9 4.30 5.16 8.78
N LYS A 10 5.33 4.81 9.57
CA LYS A 10 5.26 3.72 10.56
C LYS A 10 4.15 3.93 11.59
N HIS A 11 3.79 5.18 11.88
CA HIS A 11 2.75 5.53 12.84
C HIS A 11 1.34 5.38 12.24
N ALA A 12 1.19 5.28 10.93
CA ALA A 12 -0.11 5.06 10.30
C ALA A 12 -0.55 3.59 10.33
N LEU A 13 0.37 2.66 10.58
CA LEU A 13 0.10 1.22 10.58
C LEU A 13 -1.09 0.80 11.46
N PRO A 14 -1.26 1.30 12.70
CA PRO A 14 -2.39 0.96 13.55
C PRO A 14 -3.75 1.34 12.96
N ASP A 15 -3.80 2.39 12.15
CA ASP A 15 -5.02 2.91 11.53
C ASP A 15 -5.30 2.26 10.17
N LEU A 16 -4.35 1.46 9.66
CA LEU A 16 -4.47 0.74 8.38
C LEU A 16 -4.92 -0.71 8.56
N LEU A 17 -4.74 -1.27 9.75
CA LEU A 17 -5.11 -2.65 10.09
C LEU A 17 -6.37 -2.65 10.95
N HIS A 18 -7.36 -3.43 10.55
CA HIS A 18 -8.71 -3.46 11.12
C HIS A 18 -8.94 -4.70 11.99
N GLY A 19 -8.05 -5.69 11.94
CA GLY A 19 -8.09 -6.91 12.76
C GLY A 19 -8.58 -8.16 12.03
N ASP A 20 -9.30 -7.98 10.93
CA ASP A 20 -9.85 -9.07 10.11
C ASP A 20 -8.92 -9.50 8.96
N GLU A 21 -7.78 -8.81 8.79
CA GLU A 21 -6.82 -9.15 7.75
C GLU A 21 -6.28 -10.59 7.92
N GLN A 22 -6.21 -11.32 6.80
CA GLN A 22 -5.61 -12.66 6.76
C GLN A 22 -4.14 -12.62 6.31
N ARG A 23 -3.74 -11.55 5.61
CA ARG A 23 -2.39 -11.38 5.06
C ARG A 23 -2.03 -9.90 5.02
N VAL A 24 -0.82 -9.56 5.46
CA VAL A 24 -0.27 -8.20 5.40
C VAL A 24 0.97 -8.21 4.51
N TYR A 25 1.03 -7.33 3.52
CA TYR A 25 2.16 -7.24 2.57
C TYR A 25 2.95 -5.94 2.77
N GLY A 26 3.90 -5.95 3.70
CA GLY A 26 4.78 -4.81 3.98
C GLY A 26 6.03 -4.73 3.09
N ASP A 27 6.62 -3.55 2.99
CA ASP A 27 7.97 -3.38 2.45
C ASP A 27 9.03 -3.50 3.55
N SER A 28 10.32 -3.48 3.18
CA SER A 28 11.39 -3.66 4.16
C SER A 28 11.47 -2.57 5.23
N ALA A 29 10.85 -1.39 5.02
CA ALA A 29 10.79 -0.35 6.05
C ALA A 29 9.88 -0.76 7.23
N TYR A 30 8.93 -1.67 7.02
CA TYR A 30 8.06 -2.22 8.05
C TYR A 30 8.63 -3.47 8.76
N ALA A 31 9.85 -3.90 8.42
CA ALA A 31 10.44 -5.12 8.99
C ALA A 31 10.60 -5.09 10.52
N SER A 32 10.68 -3.90 11.13
CA SER A 32 10.73 -3.70 12.59
C SER A 32 9.36 -3.57 13.25
N GLN A 33 8.26 -3.61 12.50
CA GLN A 33 6.90 -3.39 13.00
C GLN A 33 6.13 -4.69 13.25
N LYS A 34 6.82 -5.84 13.34
CA LYS A 34 6.18 -7.16 13.45
C LYS A 34 5.24 -7.27 14.64
N ASP A 35 5.67 -6.81 15.81
CA ASP A 35 4.87 -6.86 17.03
C ASP A 35 3.63 -5.97 16.92
N LEU A 36 3.77 -4.81 16.27
CA LEU A 36 2.66 -3.91 16.03
C LEU A 36 1.65 -4.51 15.05
N ILE A 37 2.12 -5.13 13.95
CA ILE A 37 1.27 -5.86 13.00
C ILE A 37 0.54 -7.00 13.71
N ALA A 38 1.24 -7.80 14.51
CA ALA A 38 0.65 -8.91 15.25
C ALA A 38 -0.40 -8.44 16.27
N SER A 39 -0.16 -7.30 16.94
CA SER A 39 -1.11 -6.73 17.90
C SER A 39 -2.41 -6.25 17.26
N LYS A 40 -2.34 -5.72 16.02
CA LYS A 40 -3.47 -5.11 15.33
C LYS A 40 -4.19 -6.08 14.38
N ALA A 41 -3.47 -7.03 13.80
CA ALA A 41 -3.98 -8.04 12.90
C ALA A 41 -3.47 -9.44 13.33
N PRO A 42 -3.93 -9.97 14.47
CA PRO A 42 -3.40 -11.22 15.04
C PRO A 42 -3.65 -12.45 14.16
N LYS A 43 -4.67 -12.38 13.29
CA LYS A 43 -5.00 -13.45 12.33
C LYS A 43 -4.19 -13.35 11.04
N ALA A 44 -3.48 -12.23 10.82
CA ALA A 44 -2.79 -11.99 9.57
C ALA A 44 -1.42 -12.67 9.53
N LYS A 45 -1.13 -13.32 8.41
CA LYS A 45 0.24 -13.71 8.08
C LYS A 45 1.02 -12.49 7.59
N ASP A 46 2.15 -12.21 8.24
CA ASP A 46 3.07 -11.13 7.84
C ASP A 46 3.93 -11.56 6.64
N PHE A 47 3.74 -10.87 5.51
CA PHE A 47 4.51 -11.02 4.27
C PHE A 47 5.41 -9.82 4.01
N THR A 48 5.89 -9.15 5.05
CA THR A 48 6.87 -8.06 4.92
C THR A 48 8.14 -8.53 4.20
N ASN A 49 8.69 -7.68 3.33
CA ASN A 49 9.92 -7.98 2.61
C ASN A 49 11.13 -8.02 3.55
N GLU A 50 11.94 -9.05 3.42
CA GLU A 50 13.12 -9.25 4.27
C GLU A 50 14.39 -8.78 3.57
N ARG A 51 15.43 -8.48 4.37
CA ARG A 51 16.77 -8.22 3.84
C ARG A 51 17.33 -9.49 3.19
N VAL A 52 17.62 -9.40 1.90
CA VAL A 52 18.12 -10.53 1.09
C VAL A 52 19.63 -10.70 1.21
N ARG A 53 20.36 -9.61 1.40
CA ARG A 53 21.83 -9.59 1.45
C ARG A 53 22.33 -9.76 2.89
N ASN A 54 23.16 -10.77 3.14
CA ASN A 54 23.76 -10.99 4.46
C ASN A 54 24.87 -9.96 4.78
N ARG A 55 25.48 -10.04 5.97
CA ARG A 55 26.56 -9.11 6.38
C ARG A 55 27.81 -9.26 5.50
N SER A 56 28.08 -10.46 5.00
CA SER A 56 29.18 -10.79 4.09
C SER A 56 28.94 -10.35 2.64
N GLY A 57 27.75 -9.84 2.33
CA GLY A 57 27.40 -9.35 1.00
C GLY A 57 26.84 -10.40 0.05
N GLU A 58 26.64 -11.64 0.49
CA GLU A 58 26.05 -12.73 -0.29
C GLU A 58 24.53 -12.59 -0.35
N ILE A 59 23.95 -13.04 -1.46
CA ILE A 59 22.51 -12.96 -1.73
C ILE A 59 21.87 -14.30 -1.43
N ASP A 60 20.90 -14.30 -0.52
CA ASP A 60 20.03 -15.44 -0.28
C ASP A 60 18.98 -15.53 -1.40
N GLU A 61 19.23 -16.36 -2.41
CA GLU A 61 18.38 -16.50 -3.59
C GLU A 61 16.96 -17.00 -3.24
N VAL A 62 16.80 -17.78 -2.17
CA VAL A 62 15.49 -18.24 -1.70
C VAL A 62 14.68 -17.05 -1.18
N LYS A 63 15.29 -16.21 -0.33
CA LYS A 63 14.62 -14.97 0.15
C LYS A 63 14.34 -14.00 -0.99
N ARG A 64 15.25 -13.89 -1.96
CA ARG A 64 15.06 -13.05 -3.15
C ARG A 64 13.83 -13.48 -3.95
N SER A 65 13.68 -14.78 -4.20
CA SER A 65 12.53 -15.34 -4.92
C SER A 65 11.21 -15.10 -4.16
N LYS A 66 11.20 -15.32 -2.84
CA LYS A 66 10.04 -15.01 -1.98
C LYS A 66 9.64 -13.53 -2.04
N ASN A 67 10.61 -12.63 -1.90
CA ASN A 67 10.38 -11.19 -2.00
C ASN A 67 9.89 -10.78 -3.39
N ARG A 68 10.35 -11.43 -4.47
CA ARG A 68 9.85 -11.16 -5.83
C ARG A 68 8.36 -11.46 -5.95
N ASN A 69 7.89 -12.56 -5.38
CA ASN A 69 6.46 -12.89 -5.36
C ASN A 69 5.65 -11.92 -4.50
N LYS A 70 6.15 -11.55 -3.31
CA LYS A 70 5.54 -10.50 -2.46
C LYS A 70 5.44 -9.16 -3.20
N SER A 71 6.50 -8.73 -3.86
CA SER A 71 6.54 -7.48 -4.62
C SER A 71 5.59 -7.46 -5.81
N LYS A 72 5.39 -8.59 -6.52
CA LYS A 72 4.38 -8.68 -7.59
C LYS A 72 2.97 -8.38 -7.09
N ILE A 73 2.63 -8.82 -5.88
CA ILE A 73 1.33 -8.54 -5.26
C ILE A 73 1.24 -7.05 -4.91
N ARG A 74 2.29 -6.49 -4.30
CA ARG A 74 2.36 -5.08 -3.90
C ARG A 74 2.27 -4.11 -5.10
N ALA A 75 2.84 -4.48 -6.24
CA ALA A 75 2.82 -3.66 -7.46
C ALA A 75 1.40 -3.29 -7.93
N ARG A 76 0.36 -4.06 -7.57
CA ARG A 76 -1.03 -3.73 -7.88
C ARG A 76 -1.45 -2.37 -7.29
N VAL A 77 -0.98 -2.05 -6.09
CA VAL A 77 -1.28 -0.77 -5.43
C VAL A 77 -0.56 0.38 -6.13
N GLU A 78 0.63 0.13 -6.69
CA GLU A 78 1.38 1.14 -7.45
C GLU A 78 0.63 1.60 -8.70
N HIS A 79 -0.14 0.73 -9.35
CA HIS A 79 -0.97 1.11 -10.50
C HIS A 79 -2.04 2.14 -10.12
N VAL A 80 -2.68 1.99 -8.96
CA VAL A 80 -3.66 2.98 -8.46
C VAL A 80 -2.97 4.33 -8.25
N PHE A 81 -1.79 4.33 -7.63
CA PHE A 81 -1.02 5.56 -7.44
C PHE A 81 -0.52 6.15 -8.77
N ALA A 82 -0.19 5.32 -9.77
CA ALA A 82 0.21 5.78 -11.09
C ALA A 82 -0.95 6.50 -11.80
N VAL A 83 -2.17 5.97 -11.74
CA VAL A 83 -3.38 6.64 -12.26
C VAL A 83 -3.55 8.01 -11.60
N VAL A 84 -3.56 8.03 -10.27
CA VAL A 84 -3.80 9.26 -9.50
C VAL A 84 -2.71 10.30 -9.71
N LYS A 85 -1.44 9.93 -9.58
CA LYS A 85 -0.32 10.88 -9.59
C LYS A 85 0.11 11.26 -11.01
N ARG A 86 0.14 10.31 -11.95
CA ARG A 86 0.66 10.54 -13.31
C ARG A 86 -0.44 10.89 -14.30
N LEU A 87 -1.50 10.08 -14.41
CA LEU A 87 -2.54 10.31 -15.41
C LEU A 87 -3.44 11.50 -15.03
N TRP A 88 -3.79 11.64 -13.75
CA TRP A 88 -4.70 12.69 -13.28
C TRP A 88 -3.98 13.88 -12.64
N GLY A 89 -2.64 13.89 -12.62
CA GLY A 89 -1.86 15.03 -12.17
C GLY A 89 -1.99 15.37 -10.69
N PHE A 90 -2.33 14.41 -9.82
CA PHE A 90 -2.37 14.60 -8.36
C PHE A 90 -0.96 14.64 -7.74
N GLY A 91 -0.06 15.46 -8.30
CA GLY A 91 1.32 15.59 -7.84
C GLY A 91 1.49 16.60 -6.69
N LYS A 92 0.54 17.51 -6.48
CA LYS A 92 0.61 18.57 -5.47
C LYS A 92 -0.69 18.71 -4.66
N VAL A 93 -0.51 19.00 -3.39
CA VAL A 93 -1.54 19.46 -2.46
C VAL A 93 -2.02 20.84 -2.91
N ARG A 94 -3.33 21.09 -2.91
CA ARG A 94 -3.93 22.34 -3.43
C ARG A 94 -4.71 23.12 -2.39
N TYR A 95 -5.20 22.46 -1.35
CA TYR A 95 -6.01 23.11 -0.32
C TYR A 95 -5.17 23.43 0.92
N ARG A 96 -5.55 24.48 1.64
CA ARG A 96 -5.05 24.75 3.00
C ARG A 96 -5.88 23.93 3.98
N GLY A 97 -5.20 23.18 4.85
CA GLY A 97 -5.81 22.34 5.89
C GLY A 97 -5.90 20.86 5.52
N LEU A 98 -5.76 20.00 6.54
CA LEU A 98 -5.69 18.54 6.38
C LEU A 98 -7.03 17.96 5.88
N THR A 99 -8.14 18.39 6.47
CA THR A 99 -9.49 17.88 6.15
C THR A 99 -9.84 18.06 4.67
N LYS A 100 -9.61 19.25 4.10
CA LYS A 100 -9.91 19.53 2.69
C LYS A 100 -9.06 18.66 1.74
N ASN A 101 -7.81 18.43 2.09
CA ASN A 101 -6.95 17.55 1.30
C ASN A 101 -7.30 16.08 1.47
N ALA A 102 -7.74 15.66 2.66
CA ALA A 102 -8.22 14.31 2.91
C ALA A 102 -9.45 14.00 2.05
N THR A 103 -10.47 14.88 2.05
CA THR A 103 -11.66 14.73 1.20
C THR A 103 -11.29 14.60 -0.27
N ARG A 104 -10.39 15.47 -0.77
CA ARG A 104 -9.90 15.42 -2.15
C ARG A 104 -9.18 14.10 -2.46
N ALA A 105 -8.31 13.64 -1.55
CA ALA A 105 -7.56 12.40 -1.73
C ALA A 105 -8.49 11.17 -1.74
N PHE A 106 -9.47 11.11 -0.83
CA PHE A 106 -10.43 10.01 -0.78
C PHE A 106 -11.31 9.94 -2.02
N ALA A 107 -11.84 11.08 -2.48
CA ALA A 107 -12.64 11.12 -3.71
C ALA A 107 -11.83 10.62 -4.93
N VAL A 108 -10.59 11.09 -5.06
CA VAL A 108 -9.71 10.68 -6.17
C VAL A 108 -9.33 9.20 -6.09
N LEU A 109 -9.01 8.67 -4.90
CA LEU A 109 -8.71 7.24 -4.74
C LEU A 109 -9.93 6.35 -5.01
N ALA A 110 -11.13 6.77 -4.60
CA ALA A 110 -12.37 6.07 -4.92
C ALA A 110 -12.61 6.00 -6.43
N LEU A 111 -12.46 7.14 -7.13
CA LEU A 111 -12.55 7.19 -8.59
C LEU A 111 -11.48 6.32 -9.26
N ALA A 112 -10.26 6.29 -8.72
CA ALA A 112 -9.18 5.46 -9.28
C ALA A 112 -9.52 3.96 -9.20
N ASN A 113 -10.11 3.51 -8.09
CA ASN A 113 -10.56 2.12 -7.96
C ASN A 113 -11.64 1.75 -8.99
N ILE A 114 -12.56 2.67 -9.29
CA ILE A 114 -13.56 2.49 -10.35
C ILE A 114 -12.89 2.44 -11.72
N TYR A 115 -11.97 3.38 -12.00
CA TYR A 115 -11.22 3.43 -13.25
C TYR A 115 -10.41 2.16 -13.50
N MET A 116 -9.79 1.59 -12.46
CA MET A 116 -9.07 0.32 -12.53
C MET A 116 -9.99 -0.87 -12.83
N SER A 117 -11.25 -0.79 -12.41
CA SER A 117 -12.26 -1.85 -12.62
C SER A 117 -13.08 -1.68 -13.91
N ARG A 118 -12.81 -0.62 -14.71
CA ARG A 118 -13.63 -0.23 -15.87
C ARG A 118 -13.90 -1.36 -16.85
N SER A 119 -12.93 -2.22 -17.14
CA SER A 119 -13.10 -3.32 -18.09
C SER A 119 -14.15 -4.32 -17.63
N ARG A 120 -14.22 -4.60 -16.32
CA ARG A 120 -15.23 -5.49 -15.74
C ARG A 120 -16.61 -4.83 -15.71
N LEU A 121 -16.65 -3.55 -15.33
CA LEU A 121 -17.90 -2.79 -15.23
C LEU A 121 -18.54 -2.56 -16.62
N MET A 122 -17.73 -2.27 -17.64
CA MET A 122 -18.22 -2.07 -19.01
C MET A 122 -18.54 -3.39 -19.73
N ALA A 123 -17.90 -4.50 -19.36
CA ALA A 123 -18.23 -5.81 -19.92
C ALA A 123 -19.61 -6.34 -19.51
N GLN A 124 -20.16 -5.87 -18.38
CA GLN A 124 -21.53 -6.18 -17.94
C GLN A 124 -22.59 -5.37 -18.70
N VAL A 125 -22.19 -4.29 -19.38
CA VAL A 125 -23.05 -3.45 -20.20
C VAL A 125 -22.81 -3.80 -21.67
N ARG A 126 -23.16 -5.02 -22.05
CA ARG A 126 -23.44 -5.35 -23.45
C ARG A 126 -24.97 -5.38 -23.61
N PRO A 127 -25.55 -4.71 -24.63
CA PRO A 127 -26.96 -4.90 -24.95
C PRO A 127 -27.26 -6.36 -25.32
#